data_AF-F2S2A1-F1
#
_entry.id   AF-F2S2A1-F1
#
_cell.length_a   1.000
_cell.length_b   1.000
_cell.length_c   1.000
_cell.angle_alpha   90.00
_cell.angle_beta   90.00
_cell.angle_gamma   90.00
#
_symmetry.space_group_name_H-M   'P 1'
#
loop_
_entity.id
_entity.type
_entity.pdbx_description
1 polymer ?
#
loop_
_entity_poly.entity_id
_entity_poly.type
_entity_poly.pdbx_seq_one_letter_code
_entity_poly.pdbx_strand_id
1 'polypeptide(L)'
;MQLVAALAALGALVAPAVAYPHAPMNETLVDVQLTAVGNTMVKATITNKGDSMLNMLKFNTIMDENPTRKVMVFQDGAEVPFTGMMPRYLMSDLTEEFFTTLAPQASIEHSFDIATTYDLSTGGKYVISASGAIPTAKEYSTTITSTALYESNELHMEIDGTQAAAVEQAMKFTPEMQSIHSRALQKRTKIRVIARLNSVARESSSANGGSTTYYCSDTMGGCKPRVLAYTLPSRNLVVNCPIYYNLPPLTKQCHAQDQATTTLHEFTHNPAVASPHCQDYAYGYQQCISLPAAKAVQNADNYALFANAIYVNC
;
A
#
# COMPACT_ATOMS: atom_id res chain seq x y z
N MET A 1 -22.62 -36.80 62.65
CA MET A 1 -23.31 -35.70 61.94
C MET A 1 -22.59 -34.41 62.29
N GLN A 2 -21.51 -34.07 61.58
CA GLN A 2 -21.49 -33.25 60.36
C GLN A 2 -21.97 -31.81 60.60
N LEU A 3 -21.02 -30.86 60.62
CA LEU A 3 -20.87 -29.81 59.61
C LEU A 3 -19.68 -28.90 60.00
N VAL A 4 -18.53 -29.15 59.38
CA VAL A 4 -17.41 -28.20 59.34
C VAL A 4 -17.70 -27.24 58.20
N ALA A 5 -17.92 -25.96 58.53
CA ALA A 5 -18.05 -24.90 57.54
C ALA A 5 -16.64 -24.57 57.00
N ALA A 6 -16.35 -25.01 55.78
CA ALA A 6 -15.15 -24.60 55.05
C ALA A 6 -15.42 -23.25 54.36
N LEU A 7 -14.73 -22.20 54.79
CA LEU A 7 -14.60 -20.95 54.05
C LEU A 7 -13.77 -21.22 52.78
N ALA A 8 -14.42 -21.22 51.62
CA ALA A 8 -13.72 -21.15 50.34
C ALA A 8 -13.40 -19.68 50.04
N ALA A 9 -12.16 -19.25 50.33
CA ALA A 9 -11.64 -18.00 49.79
C ALA A 9 -11.36 -18.20 48.29
N LEU A 10 -12.22 -17.67 47.43
CA LEU A 10 -11.90 -17.52 46.01
C LEU A 10 -10.77 -16.48 45.87
N GLY A 11 -9.54 -16.96 45.72
CA GLY A 11 -8.44 -16.15 45.20
C GLY A 11 -8.71 -15.86 43.73
N ALA A 12 -9.06 -14.61 43.40
CA ALA A 12 -9.07 -14.15 42.03
C ALA A 12 -7.63 -14.19 41.50
N LEU A 13 -7.36 -15.09 40.55
CA LEU A 13 -6.16 -15.08 39.74
C LEU A 13 -6.17 -13.80 38.89
N VAL A 14 -5.52 -12.75 39.39
CA VAL A 14 -5.15 -11.59 38.57
C VAL A 14 -4.05 -12.08 37.63
N ALA A 15 -4.41 -12.40 36.39
CA ALA A 15 -3.42 -12.59 35.35
C ALA A 15 -2.62 -11.29 35.22
N PRO A 16 -1.28 -11.33 35.24
CA PRO A 16 -0.51 -10.14 34.94
C PRO A 16 -0.87 -9.72 33.51
N ALA A 17 -1.41 -8.51 33.36
CA ALA A 17 -1.50 -7.87 32.06
C ALA A 17 -0.05 -7.72 31.56
N VAL A 18 0.36 -8.63 30.67
CA VAL A 18 1.61 -8.48 29.95
C VAL A 18 1.43 -7.23 29.09
N ALA A 19 2.01 -6.11 29.54
CA ALA A 19 2.17 -4.95 28.71
C ALA A 19 3.09 -5.36 27.57
N TYR A 20 2.50 -5.73 26.43
CA TYR A 20 3.26 -5.89 25.20
C TYR A 20 3.94 -4.55 24.90
N PRO A 21 5.25 -4.55 24.63
CA PRO A 21 5.90 -3.33 24.15
C PRO A 21 5.11 -2.85 22.92
N HIS A 22 4.61 -1.62 23.02
CA HIS A 22 3.93 -0.95 21.92
C HIS A 22 4.99 -0.71 20.83
N ALA A 23 5.05 -1.58 19.83
CA ALA A 23 5.70 -1.24 18.58
C ALA A 23 4.95 -0.04 17.98
N PRO A 24 5.63 1.05 17.59
CA PRO A 24 4.97 2.17 16.95
C PRO A 24 4.19 1.68 15.71
N MET A 25 2.91 2.04 15.65
CA MET A 25 1.90 1.47 14.75
C MET A 25 2.00 1.91 13.28
N ASN A 26 3.15 2.40 12.80
CA ASN A 26 3.24 2.98 11.45
C ASN A 26 4.60 2.81 10.73
N GLU A 27 5.50 1.97 11.23
CA GLU A 27 6.78 1.77 10.54
C GLU A 27 6.64 0.68 9.48
N THR A 28 6.81 1.07 8.21
CA THR A 28 6.93 0.12 7.11
C THR A 28 8.12 -0.80 7.38
N LEU A 29 7.93 -2.11 7.21
CA LEU A 29 8.99 -3.12 7.43
C LEU A 29 10.22 -2.85 6.54
N VAL A 30 10.00 -2.20 5.41
CA VAL A 30 11.03 -1.72 4.49
C VAL A 30 10.90 -0.20 4.34
N ASP A 31 12.02 0.48 4.49
CA ASP A 31 12.19 1.91 4.24
C ASP A 31 12.93 2.10 2.91
N VAL A 32 12.53 3.11 2.13
CA VAL A 32 13.12 3.41 0.83
C VAL A 32 13.46 4.89 0.75
N GLN A 33 14.74 5.21 0.58
CA GLN A 33 15.18 6.59 0.38
C GLN A 33 15.70 6.78 -1.05
N LEU A 34 15.10 7.72 -1.78
CA LEU A 34 15.52 8.13 -3.12
C LEU A 34 16.50 9.29 -3.03
N THR A 35 17.57 9.21 -3.80
CA THR A 35 18.57 10.27 -3.98
C THR A 35 18.93 10.44 -5.45
N ALA A 36 19.20 11.68 -5.87
CA ALA A 36 19.71 11.96 -7.21
C ALA A 36 21.22 11.68 -7.26
N VAL A 37 21.68 10.95 -8.27
CA VAL A 37 23.11 10.65 -8.49
C VAL A 37 23.58 11.02 -9.91
N GLY A 38 22.78 11.80 -10.62
CA GLY A 38 23.05 12.34 -11.95
C GLY A 38 21.86 13.17 -12.46
N ASN A 39 21.87 13.54 -13.74
CA ASN A 39 20.78 14.32 -14.34
C ASN A 39 19.43 13.59 -14.26
N THR A 40 19.42 12.30 -14.60
CA THR A 40 18.23 11.43 -14.58
C THR A 40 18.50 10.11 -13.83
N MET A 41 19.68 9.97 -13.23
CA MET A 41 20.01 8.80 -12.41
C MET A 41 19.47 8.97 -11.00
N VAL A 42 18.67 7.99 -10.58
CA VAL A 42 18.11 7.89 -9.22
C VAL A 42 18.71 6.68 -8.54
N LYS A 43 19.11 6.85 -7.28
CA LYS A 43 19.52 5.77 -6.38
C LYS A 43 18.48 5.59 -5.29
N ALA A 44 17.96 4.38 -5.19
CA ALA A 44 17.13 3.92 -4.08
C ALA A 44 18.02 3.20 -3.04
N THR A 45 17.99 3.66 -1.80
CA THR A 45 18.53 2.95 -0.64
C THR A 45 17.37 2.24 0.04
N ILE A 46 17.40 0.91 0.07
CA ILE A 46 16.34 0.05 0.62
C ILE A 46 16.83 -0.54 1.94
N THR A 47 16.13 -0.25 3.03
CA THR A 47 16.53 -0.64 4.39
C THR A 47 15.49 -1.57 5.00
N ASN A 48 15.93 -2.70 5.55
CA ASN A 48 15.09 -3.55 6.40
C ASN A 48 14.98 -2.92 7.80
N LYS A 49 13.83 -2.35 8.14
CA LYS A 49 13.61 -1.74 9.47
C LYS A 49 13.16 -2.75 10.52
N GLY A 50 12.91 -4.00 10.12
CA GLY A 50 12.55 -5.08 11.03
C GLY A 50 13.70 -5.57 11.91
N ASP A 51 13.34 -6.52 12.78
CA ASP A 51 14.22 -7.25 13.69
C ASP A 51 14.60 -8.65 13.18
N SER A 52 14.05 -9.04 12.04
CA SER A 52 14.28 -10.34 11.39
C SER A 52 14.82 -10.18 9.98
N MET A 53 15.49 -11.22 9.48
CA MET A 53 16.02 -11.24 8.13
C MET A 53 14.89 -11.29 7.10
N LEU A 54 15.01 -10.49 6.03
CA LEU A 54 14.07 -10.51 4.91
C LEU A 54 14.74 -11.12 3.68
N ASN A 55 14.09 -12.13 3.09
CA ASN A 55 14.42 -12.58 1.74
C ASN A 55 13.45 -11.94 0.75
N MET A 56 13.91 -10.95 -0.01
CA MET A 56 13.08 -10.05 -0.80
C MET A 56 13.18 -10.34 -2.30
N LEU A 57 12.04 -10.50 -2.98
CA LEU A 57 12.00 -10.70 -4.41
C LEU A 57 12.40 -9.42 -5.15
N LYS A 58 13.31 -9.50 -6.14
CA LYS A 58 13.84 -8.35 -6.87
C LYS A 58 12.92 -7.85 -7.97
N PHE A 59 12.44 -8.74 -8.85
CA PHE A 59 11.70 -8.33 -10.04
C PHE A 59 10.29 -7.80 -9.71
N ASN A 60 9.75 -6.93 -10.57
CA ASN A 60 8.53 -6.16 -10.33
C ASN A 60 8.54 -5.33 -9.03
N THR A 61 9.72 -4.98 -8.53
CA THR A 61 9.89 -4.09 -7.38
C THR A 61 10.82 -2.93 -7.72
N ILE A 62 11.13 -2.09 -6.73
CA ILE A 62 12.14 -1.03 -6.91
C ILE A 62 13.52 -1.59 -7.26
N MET A 63 13.81 -2.85 -6.93
CA MET A 63 15.08 -3.55 -7.21
C MET A 63 15.10 -4.29 -8.55
N ASP A 64 14.08 -4.12 -9.39
CA ASP A 64 13.99 -4.83 -10.67
C ASP A 64 15.02 -4.31 -11.68
N GLU A 65 15.82 -5.18 -12.28
CA GLU A 65 16.79 -4.77 -13.31
C GLU A 65 16.14 -4.45 -14.66
N ASN A 66 14.91 -4.93 -14.88
CA ASN A 66 14.18 -4.67 -16.11
C ASN A 66 13.70 -3.21 -16.18
N PRO A 67 13.42 -2.65 -17.37
CA PRO A 67 12.85 -1.30 -17.54
C PRO A 67 11.36 -1.21 -17.12
N THR A 68 11.03 -1.71 -15.94
CA THR A 68 9.72 -1.62 -15.29
C THR A 68 9.57 -0.31 -14.53
N ARG A 69 8.34 -0.01 -14.12
CA ARG A 69 8.03 1.19 -13.34
C ARG A 69 8.52 1.03 -11.90
N LYS A 70 9.64 1.68 -11.58
CA LYS A 70 10.22 1.71 -10.21
C LYS A 70 9.75 2.91 -9.39
N VAL A 71 9.60 4.04 -10.07
CA VAL A 71 9.19 5.33 -9.48
C VAL A 71 8.04 5.90 -10.29
N MET A 72 7.32 6.81 -9.67
CA MET A 72 6.38 7.75 -10.29
C MET A 72 7.12 9.07 -10.51
N VAL A 73 6.87 9.71 -11.65
CA VAL A 73 7.50 10.99 -12.01
C VAL A 73 6.39 12.00 -12.28
N PHE A 74 6.51 13.19 -11.69
CA PHE A 74 5.54 14.27 -11.83
C PHE A 74 6.22 15.56 -12.29
N GLN A 75 5.52 16.29 -13.15
CA GLN A 75 5.87 17.65 -13.55
C GLN A 75 4.62 18.52 -13.40
N ASP A 76 4.74 19.64 -12.68
CA ASP A 76 3.64 20.57 -12.40
C ASP A 76 2.36 19.89 -11.87
N GLY A 77 2.54 18.83 -11.07
CA GLY A 77 1.46 18.04 -10.46
C GLY A 77 0.84 16.97 -11.38
N ALA A 78 1.20 16.92 -12.67
CA ALA A 78 0.77 15.88 -13.59
C ALA A 78 1.77 14.72 -13.64
N GLU A 79 1.27 13.48 -13.67
CA GLU A 79 2.12 12.29 -13.86
C GLU A 79 2.69 12.27 -15.29
N VAL A 80 4.01 12.16 -15.39
CA VAL A 80 4.69 11.92 -16.67
C VAL A 80 4.38 10.48 -17.11
N PRO A 81 3.90 10.26 -18.34
CA PRO A 81 3.57 8.91 -18.81
C PRO A 81 4.77 7.97 -18.76
N PHE A 82 4.58 6.82 -18.13
CA PHE A 82 5.55 5.72 -18.16
C PHE A 82 5.57 5.04 -19.53
N THR A 83 6.77 4.81 -20.04
CA THR A 83 7.04 4.20 -21.36
C THR A 83 7.86 2.90 -21.26
N GLY A 84 8.03 2.33 -20.07
CA GLY A 84 8.79 1.09 -19.90
C GLY A 84 7.97 -0.19 -20.14
N MET A 85 8.51 -1.34 -19.72
CA MET A 85 7.86 -2.64 -19.90
C MET A 85 6.84 -2.95 -18.79
N MET A 86 5.78 -3.69 -19.18
CA MET A 86 4.80 -4.28 -18.29
C MET A 86 4.87 -5.82 -18.35
N PRO A 87 5.90 -6.43 -17.76
CA PRO A 87 6.08 -7.87 -17.77
C PRO A 87 5.00 -8.59 -16.99
N ARG A 88 4.71 -9.80 -17.44
CA ARG A 88 4.03 -10.81 -16.64
C ARG A 88 5.08 -11.80 -16.16
N TYR A 89 5.40 -11.76 -14.87
CA TYR A 89 6.33 -12.71 -14.28
C TYR A 89 5.65 -14.03 -13.98
N LEU A 90 6.41 -15.12 -14.16
CA LEU A 90 6.05 -16.43 -13.62
C LEU A 90 6.43 -16.42 -12.13
N MET A 91 5.47 -16.69 -11.25
CA MET A 91 5.65 -16.66 -9.79
C MET A 91 5.82 -18.06 -9.18
N SER A 92 5.89 -19.11 -10.02
CA SER A 92 6.25 -20.47 -9.61
C SER A 92 7.73 -20.72 -9.84
N ASP A 93 8.27 -21.76 -9.19
CA ASP A 93 9.64 -22.25 -9.42
C ASP A 93 10.71 -21.17 -9.24
N LEU A 94 10.48 -20.26 -8.30
CA LEU A 94 11.42 -19.20 -7.96
C LEU A 94 12.71 -19.80 -7.39
N THR A 95 13.85 -19.39 -7.94
CA THR A 95 15.19 -19.74 -7.49
C THR A 95 15.77 -18.62 -6.61
N GLU A 96 16.82 -18.93 -5.85
CA GLU A 96 17.46 -17.99 -4.92
C GLU A 96 17.99 -16.73 -5.62
N GLU A 97 18.37 -16.82 -6.90
CA GLU A 97 18.93 -15.72 -7.67
C GLU A 97 17.96 -14.54 -7.88
N PHE A 98 16.65 -14.79 -7.76
CA PHE A 98 15.62 -13.75 -7.87
C PHE A 98 15.42 -12.96 -6.59
N PHE A 99 16.03 -13.39 -5.50
CA PHE A 99 15.91 -12.75 -4.22
C PHE A 99 17.17 -11.96 -3.84
N THR A 100 16.99 -11.06 -2.90
CA THR A 100 18.03 -10.37 -2.17
C THR A 100 17.71 -10.49 -0.68
N THR A 101 18.69 -10.96 0.08
CA THR A 101 18.58 -11.14 1.53
C THR A 101 19.10 -9.90 2.26
N LEU A 102 18.30 -9.33 3.16
CA LEU A 102 18.72 -8.24 4.05
C LEU A 102 18.58 -8.66 5.51
N ALA A 103 19.70 -8.58 6.25
CA ALA A 103 19.69 -8.67 7.69
C ALA A 103 18.89 -7.49 8.32
N PRO A 104 18.46 -7.61 9.59
CA PRO A 104 17.86 -6.50 10.34
C PRO A 104 18.72 -5.24 10.26
N GLN A 105 18.10 -4.10 9.99
CA GLN A 105 18.73 -2.77 9.87
C GLN A 105 19.74 -2.63 8.72
N ALA A 106 20.00 -3.68 7.95
CA ALA A 106 20.87 -3.61 6.78
C ALA A 106 20.19 -2.84 5.64
N SER A 107 21.01 -2.30 4.74
CA SER A 107 20.55 -1.60 3.55
C SER A 107 21.24 -2.13 2.30
N ILE A 108 20.54 -2.03 1.18
CA ILE A 108 21.09 -2.20 -0.16
C ILE A 108 20.83 -0.94 -0.98
N GLU A 109 21.58 -0.77 -2.06
CA GLU A 109 21.37 0.32 -3.00
C GLU A 109 21.04 -0.22 -4.38
N HIS A 110 20.09 0.41 -5.07
CA HIS A 110 19.76 0.14 -6.46
C HIS A 110 19.70 1.45 -7.23
N SER A 111 20.43 1.54 -8.33
CA SER A 111 20.47 2.74 -9.17
C SER A 111 19.87 2.48 -10.54
N PHE A 112 19.09 3.44 -11.05
CA PHE A 112 18.43 3.34 -12.34
C PHE A 112 18.25 4.72 -12.97
N ASP A 113 18.30 4.76 -14.29
CA ASP A 113 18.08 5.98 -15.06
C ASP A 113 16.59 6.11 -15.40
N ILE A 114 15.92 7.13 -14.85
CA ILE A 114 14.49 7.32 -15.10
C ILE A 114 14.19 7.76 -16.54
N ALA A 115 15.15 8.37 -17.25
CA ALA A 115 14.98 8.74 -18.66
C ALA A 115 14.96 7.53 -19.61
N THR A 116 15.23 6.31 -19.12
CA THR A 116 15.04 5.09 -19.94
C THR A 116 13.58 4.67 -20.05
N THR A 117 12.70 5.17 -19.17
CA THR A 117 11.28 4.75 -19.07
C THR A 117 10.31 5.92 -18.91
N TYR A 118 10.80 7.15 -19.03
CA TYR A 118 10.03 8.39 -19.04
C TYR A 118 10.62 9.33 -20.09
N ASP A 119 9.77 10.05 -20.81
CA ASP A 119 10.22 11.17 -21.65
C ASP A 119 10.37 12.42 -20.77
N LEU A 120 11.61 12.83 -20.55
CA LEU A 120 11.99 13.97 -19.71
C LEU A 120 12.65 15.09 -20.54
N SER A 121 12.48 15.05 -21.87
CA SER A 121 13.11 15.99 -22.81
C SER A 121 12.67 17.44 -22.64
N THR A 122 11.52 17.67 -21.99
CA THR A 122 11.04 19.01 -21.65
C THR A 122 11.95 19.70 -20.62
N GLY A 123 12.61 18.94 -19.74
CA GLY A 123 13.45 19.45 -18.68
C GLY A 123 12.68 20.24 -17.61
N GLY A 124 13.41 20.79 -16.64
CA GLY A 124 12.87 21.58 -15.53
C GLY A 124 12.66 20.77 -14.25
N LYS A 125 11.69 21.18 -13.44
CA LYS A 125 11.42 20.61 -12.11
C LYS A 125 10.54 19.38 -12.19
N TYR A 126 11.03 18.30 -11.58
CA TYR A 126 10.29 17.05 -11.42
C TYR A 126 10.24 16.63 -9.95
N VAL A 127 9.14 15.97 -9.58
CA VAL A 127 8.99 15.28 -8.29
C VAL A 127 8.94 13.78 -8.56
N ILE A 128 9.81 13.04 -7.90
CA ILE A 128 9.96 11.59 -8.04
C ILE A 128 9.61 10.94 -6.71
N SER A 129 8.79 9.90 -6.73
CA SER A 129 8.47 9.10 -5.53
C SER A 129 8.25 7.64 -5.89
N ALA A 130 8.44 6.74 -4.93
CA ALA A 130 8.16 5.33 -5.08
C ALA A 130 7.22 4.86 -3.97
N SER A 131 6.31 3.97 -4.32
CA SER A 131 5.45 3.28 -3.37
C SER A 131 5.16 1.89 -3.93
N GLY A 132 5.26 0.87 -3.10
CA GLY A 132 5.08 -0.48 -3.61
C GLY A 132 5.05 -1.56 -2.54
N ALA A 133 5.02 -2.78 -3.05
CA ALA A 133 5.02 -4.01 -2.28
C ALA A 133 6.17 -4.88 -2.79
N ILE A 134 6.95 -5.41 -1.86
CA ILE A 134 8.05 -6.35 -2.12
C ILE A 134 7.62 -7.71 -1.57
N PRO A 135 7.35 -8.72 -2.43
CA PRO A 135 7.10 -10.08 -1.96
C PRO A 135 8.28 -10.59 -1.14
N THR A 136 7.98 -11.19 0.02
CA THR A 136 9.02 -11.71 0.92
C THR A 136 8.83 -13.20 1.17
N ALA A 137 9.97 -13.89 1.24
CA ALA A 137 10.08 -15.27 1.68
C ALA A 137 10.77 -15.32 3.05
N LYS A 138 10.63 -16.47 3.73
CA LYS A 138 11.42 -16.74 4.94
C LYS A 138 12.89 -16.88 4.58
N GLU A 139 13.75 -16.75 5.58
CA GLU A 139 15.18 -17.01 5.47
C GLU A 139 15.45 -18.36 4.78
N TYR A 140 16.34 -18.36 3.79
CA TYR A 140 16.70 -19.53 2.97
C TYR A 140 15.53 -20.22 2.26
N SER A 141 14.43 -19.50 2.00
CA SER A 141 13.29 -20.01 1.24
C SER A 141 13.02 -19.15 0.01
N THR A 142 12.55 -19.77 -1.07
CA THR A 142 12.02 -19.08 -2.26
C THR A 142 10.50 -19.07 -2.32
N THR A 143 9.83 -19.66 -1.31
CA THR A 143 8.38 -19.63 -1.18
C THR A 143 7.96 -18.28 -0.60
N ILE A 144 7.26 -17.49 -1.40
CA ILE A 144 6.67 -16.22 -0.94
C ILE A 144 5.64 -16.52 0.16
N THR A 145 5.82 -15.88 1.32
CA THR A 145 4.93 -16.05 2.48
C THR A 145 4.32 -14.74 2.94
N SER A 146 4.90 -13.60 2.57
CA SER A 146 4.42 -12.28 2.99
C SER A 146 4.79 -11.22 1.94
N THR A 147 4.53 -9.96 2.28
CA THR A 147 4.85 -8.79 1.46
C THR A 147 5.24 -7.63 2.38
N ALA A 148 6.39 -7.01 2.12
CA ALA A 148 6.79 -5.77 2.75
C ALA A 148 6.29 -4.59 1.91
N LEU A 149 5.53 -3.69 2.53
CA LEU A 149 5.13 -2.43 1.90
C LEU A 149 6.23 -1.39 2.11
N TYR A 150 6.37 -0.48 1.17
CA TYR A 150 7.27 0.66 1.29
C TYR A 150 6.68 1.89 0.60
N GLU A 151 7.11 3.04 1.11
CA GLU A 151 7.03 4.33 0.45
C GLU A 151 8.38 5.00 0.54
N SER A 152 8.67 5.87 -0.43
CA SER A 152 9.83 6.71 -0.38
C SER A 152 9.51 8.14 0.01
N ASN A 153 10.55 8.88 0.35
CA ASN A 153 10.51 10.34 0.28
C ASN A 153 10.11 10.83 -1.13
N GLU A 154 9.69 12.09 -1.20
CA GLU A 154 9.64 12.84 -2.45
C GLU A 154 11.05 13.35 -2.77
N LEU A 155 11.56 13.00 -3.94
CA LEU A 155 12.82 13.46 -4.47
C LEU A 155 12.53 14.55 -5.51
N HIS A 156 13.00 15.76 -5.24
CA HIS A 156 12.85 16.89 -6.15
C HIS A 156 14.12 16.99 -7.01
N MET A 157 13.97 16.98 -8.32
CA MET A 157 15.08 17.05 -9.28
C MET A 157 14.86 18.19 -10.27
N GLU A 158 15.94 18.91 -10.57
CA GLU A 158 16.02 19.82 -11.71
C GLU A 158 16.73 19.07 -12.83
N ILE A 159 16.02 18.78 -13.93
CA ILE A 159 16.50 17.92 -15.01
C ILE A 159 16.83 18.79 -16.24
N ASP A 160 18.04 18.64 -16.76
CA ASP A 160 18.40 19.13 -18.09
C ASP A 160 17.75 18.24 -19.14
N GLY A 161 16.76 18.81 -19.84
CA GLY A 161 15.99 18.10 -20.88
C GLY A 161 16.83 17.66 -22.07
N THR A 162 17.91 18.38 -22.40
CA THR A 162 18.80 18.01 -23.52
C THR A 162 19.64 16.79 -23.17
N GLN A 163 20.15 16.72 -21.94
CA GLN A 163 20.85 15.54 -21.44
C GLN A 163 19.91 14.35 -21.27
N ALA A 164 18.69 14.60 -20.78
CA ALA A 164 17.68 13.54 -20.62
C ALA A 164 17.25 12.95 -21.98
N ALA A 165 17.10 13.78 -23.01
CA ALA A 165 16.77 13.34 -24.37
C ALA A 165 17.88 12.51 -25.02
N ALA A 166 19.12 12.61 -24.54
CA ALA A 166 20.24 11.81 -25.03
C ALA A 166 20.26 10.37 -24.47
N VAL A 167 19.48 10.10 -23.41
CA VAL A 167 19.35 8.75 -22.83
C VAL A 167 18.47 7.89 -23.74
N GLU A 168 18.97 6.72 -24.13
CA GLU A 168 18.20 5.79 -24.96
C GLU A 168 17.02 5.20 -24.17
N GLN A 169 15.79 5.42 -24.66
CA GLN A 169 14.59 4.79 -24.13
C GLN A 169 14.71 3.27 -24.26
N ALA A 170 14.43 2.56 -23.17
CA ALA A 170 14.51 1.11 -23.13
C ALA A 170 13.49 0.44 -24.05
N MET A 171 12.34 1.10 -24.28
CA MET A 171 11.30 0.67 -25.20
C MET A 171 11.17 1.67 -26.35
N LYS A 172 11.43 1.23 -27.59
CA LYS A 172 11.27 2.05 -28.80
C LYS A 172 9.84 1.97 -29.31
N PHE A 173 8.89 2.54 -28.58
CA PHE A 173 7.49 2.54 -28.99
C PHE A 173 7.24 3.50 -30.15
N THR A 174 6.57 3.01 -31.19
CA THR A 174 5.92 3.88 -32.17
C THR A 174 4.77 4.65 -31.52
N PRO A 175 4.26 5.75 -32.09
CA PRO A 175 3.09 6.45 -31.55
C PRO A 175 1.86 5.54 -31.35
N GLU A 176 1.65 4.58 -32.25
CA GLU A 176 0.58 3.59 -32.10
C GLU A 176 0.82 2.66 -30.89
N MET A 177 2.04 2.16 -30.72
CA MET A 177 2.41 1.35 -29.56
C MET A 177 2.27 2.13 -28.25
N GLN A 178 2.61 3.42 -28.22
CA GLN A 178 2.40 4.29 -27.05
C GLN A 178 0.90 4.43 -26.70
N SER A 179 0.04 4.56 -27.70
CA SER A 179 -1.42 4.57 -27.51
C SER A 179 -1.96 3.23 -26.99
N ILE A 180 -1.43 2.10 -27.47
CA ILE A 180 -1.78 0.78 -26.95
C ILE A 180 -1.29 0.62 -25.50
N HIS A 181 -0.05 1.04 -25.23
CA HIS A 181 0.58 0.96 -23.92
C HIS A 181 -0.20 1.73 -22.85
N SER A 182 -0.55 2.98 -23.13
CA SER A 182 -1.34 3.83 -22.23
C SER A 182 -2.73 3.25 -21.94
N ARG A 183 -3.42 2.73 -22.95
CA ARG A 183 -4.71 2.02 -22.77
C ARG A 183 -4.55 0.76 -21.92
N ALA A 184 -3.46 0.02 -22.09
CA ALA A 184 -3.16 -1.17 -21.29
C ALA A 184 -2.91 -0.82 -19.82
N LEU A 185 -2.18 0.27 -19.53
CA LEU A 185 -1.99 0.80 -18.17
C LEU A 185 -3.34 1.13 -17.52
N GLN A 186 -4.19 1.90 -18.20
CA GLN A 186 -5.53 2.24 -17.69
C GLN A 186 -6.38 0.99 -17.43
N LYS A 187 -6.34 0.00 -18.33
CA LYS A 187 -7.07 -1.26 -18.15
C LYS A 187 -6.56 -2.04 -16.93
N ARG A 188 -5.25 -2.09 -16.70
CA ARG A 188 -4.65 -2.76 -15.53
C ARG A 188 -5.07 -2.09 -14.22
N THR A 189 -5.08 -0.75 -14.19
CA THR A 189 -5.56 0.05 -13.05
C THR A 189 -7.03 -0.26 -12.74
N LYS A 190 -7.89 -0.27 -13.76
CA LYS A 190 -9.32 -0.63 -13.61
C LYS A 190 -9.51 -2.05 -13.05
N ILE A 191 -8.76 -3.03 -13.59
CA ILE A 191 -8.81 -4.42 -13.09
C ILE A 191 -8.43 -4.49 -11.61
N ARG A 192 -7.40 -3.75 -11.17
CA ARG A 192 -6.99 -3.69 -9.76
C ARG A 192 -8.08 -3.10 -8.87
N VAL A 193 -8.72 -2.00 -9.28
CA VAL A 193 -9.84 -1.37 -8.55
C VAL A 193 -11.02 -2.34 -8.42
N ILE A 194 -11.42 -2.97 -9.52
CA ILE A 194 -12.52 -3.97 -9.55
C ILE A 194 -12.17 -5.16 -8.66
N ALA A 195 -10.95 -5.70 -8.75
CA ALA A 195 -10.51 -6.84 -7.95
C ALA A 195 -10.59 -6.53 -6.44
N ARG A 196 -10.14 -5.35 -6.01
CA ARG A 196 -10.22 -4.92 -4.61
C ARG A 196 -11.66 -4.75 -4.15
N LEU A 197 -12.51 -4.05 -4.92
CA LEU A 197 -13.92 -3.90 -4.58
C LEU A 197 -14.64 -5.25 -4.48
N ASN A 198 -14.34 -6.18 -5.39
CA ASN A 198 -14.88 -7.55 -5.33
C ASN A 198 -14.37 -8.32 -4.11
N SER A 199 -13.12 -8.13 -3.69
CA SER A 199 -12.61 -8.73 -2.44
C SER A 199 -13.34 -8.18 -1.21
N VAL A 200 -13.52 -6.86 -1.13
CA VAL A 200 -14.26 -6.24 -0.02
C VAL A 200 -15.71 -6.73 0.00
N ALA A 201 -16.35 -6.84 -1.17
CA ALA A 201 -17.70 -7.39 -1.27
C ALA A 201 -17.79 -8.85 -0.80
N ARG A 202 -16.80 -9.69 -1.13
CA ARG A 202 -16.73 -11.07 -0.62
C ARG A 202 -16.53 -11.11 0.89
N GLU A 203 -15.61 -10.32 1.42
CA GLU A 203 -15.37 -10.26 2.87
C GLU A 203 -16.64 -9.80 3.61
N SER A 204 -17.35 -8.81 3.06
CA SER A 204 -18.58 -8.27 3.64
C SER A 204 -19.80 -9.18 3.49
N SER A 205 -19.69 -10.33 2.82
CA SER A 205 -20.83 -11.23 2.53
C SER A 205 -21.20 -12.18 3.67
N SER A 206 -20.39 -12.22 4.74
CA SER A 206 -20.63 -13.06 5.92
C SER A 206 -20.37 -12.28 7.20
N ALA A 207 -21.24 -12.44 8.19
CA ALA A 207 -21.04 -11.87 9.52
C ALA A 207 -20.16 -12.75 10.44
N ASN A 208 -20.01 -14.04 10.10
CA ASN A 208 -19.39 -15.05 10.97
C ASN A 208 -18.26 -15.83 10.26
N GLY A 209 -17.79 -15.33 9.13
CA GLY A 209 -16.72 -15.93 8.34
C GLY A 209 -16.02 -14.86 7.51
N GLY A 210 -14.99 -15.24 6.77
CA GLY A 210 -14.09 -14.30 6.11
C GLY A 210 -12.69 -14.40 6.70
N SER A 211 -11.85 -13.45 6.32
CA SER A 211 -10.44 -13.40 6.73
C SER A 211 -10.13 -12.28 7.73
N THR A 212 -11.15 -11.52 8.12
CA THR A 212 -11.05 -10.42 9.08
C THR A 212 -11.88 -10.67 10.34
N THR A 213 -11.50 -10.00 11.44
CA THR A 213 -12.33 -9.94 12.65
C THR A 213 -12.87 -8.52 12.83
N TYR A 214 -14.19 -8.39 12.98
CA TYR A 214 -14.86 -7.11 13.09
C TYR A 214 -15.38 -6.88 14.51
N TYR A 215 -14.89 -5.84 15.18
CA TYR A 215 -15.34 -5.46 16.53
C TYR A 215 -16.29 -4.27 16.46
N CYS A 216 -17.47 -4.43 17.07
CA CYS A 216 -18.45 -3.35 17.15
C CYS A 216 -18.05 -2.26 18.17
N SER A 217 -17.15 -2.55 19.09
CA SER A 217 -16.74 -1.62 20.13
C SER A 217 -15.24 -1.69 20.37
N ASP A 218 -14.64 -0.53 20.60
CA ASP A 218 -13.23 -0.44 20.95
C ASP A 218 -12.96 -0.84 22.39
N THR A 219 -12.45 -2.06 22.57
CA THR A 219 -11.92 -2.56 23.85
C THR A 219 -10.39 -2.45 23.94
N MET A 220 -9.74 -1.93 22.89
CA MET A 220 -8.28 -1.85 22.76
C MET A 220 -7.74 -0.42 22.92
N GLY A 221 -8.61 0.59 22.99
CA GLY A 221 -8.26 2.00 23.20
C GLY A 221 -7.68 2.70 21.96
N GLY A 222 -7.93 2.14 20.77
CA GLY A 222 -7.46 2.69 19.49
C GLY A 222 -8.23 3.94 19.04
N CYS A 223 -9.49 4.08 19.44
CA CYS A 223 -10.32 5.22 19.06
C CYS A 223 -9.83 6.53 19.67
N LYS A 224 -9.72 7.55 18.82
CA LYS A 224 -9.36 8.93 19.17
C LYS A 224 -10.49 9.88 18.79
N PRO A 225 -10.52 11.11 19.35
CA PRO A 225 -11.49 12.11 18.92
C PRO A 225 -11.52 12.25 17.39
N ARG A 226 -12.72 12.24 16.80
CA ARG A 226 -12.99 12.34 15.35
C ARG A 226 -12.61 11.12 14.49
N VAL A 227 -12.15 10.01 15.08
CA VAL A 227 -11.93 8.74 14.35
C VAL A 227 -13.22 7.94 14.30
N LEU A 228 -13.66 7.56 13.09
CA LEU A 228 -14.90 6.80 12.87
C LEU A 228 -14.69 5.31 13.11
N ALA A 229 -13.64 4.73 12.56
CA ALA A 229 -13.24 3.36 12.76
C ALA A 229 -11.71 3.28 12.61
N TYR A 230 -11.14 2.13 12.92
CA TYR A 230 -9.73 1.86 12.62
C TYR A 230 -9.51 0.39 12.29
N THR A 231 -8.45 0.13 11.54
CA THR A 231 -7.97 -1.21 11.19
C THR A 231 -6.60 -1.47 11.81
N LEU A 232 -6.35 -2.71 12.27
CA LEU A 232 -4.99 -3.19 12.54
C LEU A 232 -4.59 -4.19 11.43
N PRO A 233 -3.88 -3.75 10.38
CA PRO A 233 -3.57 -4.59 9.22
C PRO A 233 -2.82 -5.87 9.56
N SER A 234 -1.88 -5.81 10.50
CA SER A 234 -1.07 -6.96 10.94
C SER A 234 -1.89 -8.07 11.61
N ARG A 235 -3.12 -7.77 12.03
CA ARG A 235 -4.03 -8.70 12.70
C ARG A 235 -5.32 -8.95 11.91
N ASN A 236 -5.46 -8.35 10.73
CA ASN A 236 -6.67 -8.37 9.90
C ASN A 236 -7.94 -8.04 10.71
N LEU A 237 -7.90 -6.97 11.52
CA LEU A 237 -9.00 -6.62 12.41
C LEU A 237 -9.52 -5.21 12.13
N VAL A 238 -10.84 -5.04 12.20
CA VAL A 238 -11.53 -3.75 12.07
C VAL A 238 -12.27 -3.45 13.37
N VAL A 239 -12.27 -2.19 13.81
CA VAL A 239 -12.99 -1.75 15.01
C VAL A 239 -13.78 -0.48 14.73
N ASN A 240 -15.06 -0.49 15.04
CA ASN A 240 -15.87 0.73 15.04
C ASN A 240 -15.59 1.56 16.29
N CYS A 241 -15.41 2.86 16.11
CA CYS A 241 -15.40 3.82 17.21
C CYS A 241 -16.83 4.24 17.58
N PRO A 242 -17.06 4.77 18.80
CA PRO A 242 -18.41 5.15 19.22
C PRO A 242 -19.12 6.12 18.27
N ILE A 243 -18.38 7.05 17.65
CA ILE A 243 -18.95 8.03 16.72
C ILE A 243 -19.32 7.46 15.34
N TYR A 244 -18.87 6.24 14.99
CA TYR A 244 -19.35 5.51 13.81
C TYR A 244 -20.87 5.39 13.80
N TYR A 245 -21.44 5.08 14.97
CA TYR A 245 -22.87 4.84 15.13
C TYR A 245 -23.71 6.12 15.03
N ASN A 246 -23.08 7.29 14.99
CA ASN A 246 -23.75 8.56 14.70
C ASN A 246 -23.90 8.81 13.19
N LEU A 247 -23.19 8.05 12.34
CA LEU A 247 -23.35 8.14 10.89
C LEU A 247 -24.65 7.49 10.44
N PRO A 248 -25.27 7.98 9.35
CA PRO A 248 -26.37 7.25 8.72
C PRO A 248 -25.87 5.88 8.23
N PRO A 249 -26.72 4.83 8.22
CA PRO A 249 -26.34 3.52 7.66
C PRO A 249 -25.87 3.61 6.21
N LEU A 250 -26.56 4.41 5.41
CA LEU A 250 -26.28 4.66 4.00
C LEU A 250 -26.77 6.06 3.64
N THR A 251 -25.92 6.88 3.04
CA THR A 251 -26.26 8.25 2.64
C THR A 251 -26.68 8.32 1.16
N LYS A 252 -27.52 9.32 0.82
CA LYS A 252 -27.84 9.70 -0.57
C LYS A 252 -27.16 10.99 -1.00
N GLN A 253 -26.35 11.58 -0.12
CA GLN A 253 -25.59 12.77 -0.42
C GLN A 253 -24.24 12.40 -1.04
N CYS A 254 -23.90 13.07 -2.13
CA CYS A 254 -22.59 12.94 -2.77
C CYS A 254 -21.46 13.19 -1.80
N HIS A 255 -20.54 12.24 -1.75
CA HIS A 255 -19.28 12.29 -1.02
C HIS A 255 -19.42 12.36 0.51
N ALA A 256 -20.63 12.22 1.04
CA ALA A 256 -20.85 12.19 2.49
C ALA A 256 -20.45 10.82 3.05
N GLN A 257 -19.97 10.81 4.29
CA GLN A 257 -19.62 9.59 5.01
C GLN A 257 -20.88 8.91 5.56
N ASP A 258 -20.88 7.58 5.51
CA ASP A 258 -21.90 6.73 6.11
C ASP A 258 -21.26 5.46 6.69
N GLN A 259 -22.05 4.65 7.38
CA GLN A 259 -21.57 3.40 7.97
C GLN A 259 -21.05 2.44 6.88
N ALA A 260 -21.82 2.25 5.80
CA ALA A 260 -21.47 1.30 4.73
C ALA A 260 -20.11 1.59 4.07
N THR A 261 -19.87 2.85 3.71
CA THR A 261 -18.62 3.27 3.05
C THR A 261 -17.46 3.40 4.03
N THR A 262 -17.73 3.70 5.32
CA THR A 262 -16.72 3.61 6.38
C THR A 262 -16.26 2.16 6.57
N THR A 263 -17.19 1.20 6.63
CA THR A 263 -16.82 -0.23 6.69
C THR A 263 -16.03 -0.66 5.45
N LEU A 264 -16.45 -0.22 4.25
CA LEU A 264 -15.73 -0.50 3.01
C LEU A 264 -14.29 0.03 3.08
N HIS A 265 -14.10 1.28 3.52
CA HIS A 265 -12.80 1.91 3.72
C HIS A 265 -11.89 1.03 4.60
N GLU A 266 -12.36 0.65 5.79
CA GLU A 266 -11.58 -0.17 6.73
C GLU A 266 -11.19 -1.54 6.16
N PHE A 267 -12.10 -2.21 5.45
CA PHE A 267 -11.76 -3.48 4.81
C PHE A 267 -10.66 -3.34 3.76
N THR A 268 -10.51 -2.19 3.11
CA THR A 268 -9.41 -1.99 2.16
C THR A 268 -8.03 -1.94 2.82
N HIS A 269 -7.94 -1.65 4.12
CA HIS A 269 -6.70 -1.68 4.91
C HIS A 269 -6.30 -3.08 5.37
N ASN A 270 -7.13 -4.11 5.14
CA ASN A 270 -6.84 -5.47 5.58
C ASN A 270 -6.08 -6.26 4.50
N PRO A 271 -4.82 -6.70 4.74
CA PRO A 271 -4.02 -7.41 3.74
C PRO A 271 -4.60 -8.78 3.35
N ALA A 272 -5.38 -9.43 4.23
CA ALA A 272 -6.11 -10.64 3.88
C ALA A 272 -7.28 -10.40 2.91
N VAL A 273 -7.81 -9.17 2.84
CA VAL A 273 -8.88 -8.79 1.90
C VAL A 273 -8.26 -8.38 0.56
N ALA A 274 -7.27 -7.50 0.58
CA ALA A 274 -6.56 -7.08 -0.61
C ALA A 274 -5.10 -6.76 -0.30
N SER A 275 -4.18 -7.34 -1.07
CA SER A 275 -2.75 -7.06 -0.99
C SER A 275 -2.23 -6.42 -2.29
N PRO A 276 -1.45 -5.32 -2.23
CA PRO A 276 -1.16 -4.53 -1.02
C PRO A 276 -2.43 -3.86 -0.47
N HIS A 277 -2.55 -3.73 0.84
CA HIS A 277 -3.70 -3.07 1.50
C HIS A 277 -3.56 -1.55 1.43
N CYS A 278 -4.68 -0.83 1.33
CA CYS A 278 -4.67 0.63 1.21
C CYS A 278 -4.00 1.32 2.39
N GLN A 279 -3.55 2.54 2.15
CA GLN A 279 -3.08 3.50 3.14
C GLN A 279 -4.08 4.67 3.20
N ASP A 280 -3.83 5.59 4.12
CA ASP A 280 -4.62 6.83 4.29
C ASP A 280 -3.84 8.04 3.81
N TYR A 281 -3.70 8.15 2.48
CA TYR A 281 -3.00 9.27 1.85
C TYR A 281 -3.78 10.59 1.92
N ALA A 282 -5.10 10.51 1.93
CA ALA A 282 -5.99 11.67 2.00
C ALA A 282 -7.38 11.24 2.45
N TYR A 283 -8.09 12.19 3.08
CA TYR A 283 -9.48 12.03 3.50
C TYR A 283 -10.37 13.13 2.90
N GLY A 284 -11.57 12.74 2.49
CA GLY A 284 -12.56 13.64 1.92
C GLY A 284 -12.31 13.93 0.44
N TYR A 285 -13.41 14.25 -0.25
CA TYR A 285 -13.45 14.34 -1.71
C TYR A 285 -12.33 15.17 -2.34
N GLN A 286 -12.15 16.41 -1.90
CA GLN A 286 -11.20 17.35 -2.52
C GLN A 286 -9.75 16.85 -2.45
N GLN A 287 -9.35 16.28 -1.31
CA GLN A 287 -8.00 15.74 -1.17
C GLN A 287 -7.85 14.44 -1.97
N CYS A 288 -8.84 13.56 -1.92
CA CYS A 288 -8.82 12.28 -2.62
C CYS A 288 -8.79 12.42 -4.16
N ILE A 289 -9.44 13.42 -4.75
CA ILE A 289 -9.38 13.67 -6.20
C ILE A 289 -8.08 14.36 -6.64
N SER A 290 -7.36 14.99 -5.69
CA SER A 290 -6.07 15.62 -5.96
C SER A 290 -4.90 14.64 -5.90
N LEU A 291 -5.13 13.42 -5.40
CA LEU A 291 -4.09 12.41 -5.31
C LEU A 291 -3.62 11.98 -6.71
N PRO A 292 -2.31 11.75 -6.88
CA PRO A 292 -1.79 11.00 -8.01
C PRO A 292 -2.48 9.64 -8.18
N ALA A 293 -2.62 9.18 -9.42
CA ALA A 293 -3.33 7.93 -9.72
C ALA A 293 -2.79 6.72 -8.93
N ALA A 294 -1.47 6.62 -8.76
CA ALA A 294 -0.83 5.54 -8.00
C ALA A 294 -1.17 5.58 -6.49
N LYS A 295 -1.27 6.77 -5.88
CA LYS A 295 -1.72 6.95 -4.49
C LYS A 295 -3.24 6.74 -4.38
N ALA A 296 -4.02 7.26 -5.33
CA ALA A 296 -5.48 7.11 -5.35
C ALA A 296 -5.92 5.64 -5.40
N VAL A 297 -5.28 4.79 -6.23
CA VAL A 297 -5.56 3.33 -6.24
C VAL A 297 -5.02 2.59 -5.03
N GLN A 298 -4.37 3.28 -4.10
CA GLN A 298 -3.88 2.73 -2.85
C GLN A 298 -4.40 3.51 -1.63
N ASN A 299 -5.35 4.44 -1.82
CA ASN A 299 -5.98 5.21 -0.75
C ASN A 299 -7.35 4.62 -0.42
N ALA A 300 -7.63 4.33 0.85
CA ALA A 300 -8.88 3.69 1.25
C ALA A 300 -10.11 4.57 0.96
N ASP A 301 -10.00 5.88 1.23
CA ASP A 301 -11.11 6.81 1.07
C ASP A 301 -11.51 7.04 -0.40
N ASN A 302 -10.58 6.84 -1.36
CA ASN A 302 -10.94 6.84 -2.79
C ASN A 302 -11.92 5.71 -3.14
N TYR A 303 -11.82 4.54 -2.49
CA TYR A 303 -12.76 3.43 -2.70
C TYR A 303 -14.13 3.70 -2.07
N ALA A 304 -14.15 4.30 -0.88
CA ALA A 304 -15.38 4.73 -0.20
C ALA A 304 -16.14 5.78 -1.02
N LEU A 305 -15.44 6.82 -1.46
CA LEU A 305 -16.00 7.88 -2.31
C LEU A 305 -16.48 7.35 -3.65
N PHE A 306 -15.72 6.45 -4.29
CA PHE A 306 -16.12 5.84 -5.56
C PHE A 306 -17.40 5.00 -5.40
N ALA A 307 -17.51 4.21 -4.33
CA ALA A 307 -18.71 3.42 -4.05
C ALA A 307 -19.94 4.30 -3.76
N ASN A 308 -19.76 5.37 -2.97
CA ASN A 308 -20.81 6.37 -2.75
C ASN A 308 -21.28 6.99 -4.07
N ALA A 309 -20.36 7.52 -4.86
CA ALA A 309 -20.64 8.21 -6.12
C ALA A 309 -21.46 7.34 -7.09
N ILE A 310 -21.06 6.07 -7.26
CA ILE A 310 -21.81 5.09 -8.07
C ILE A 310 -23.22 4.84 -7.50
N TYR A 311 -23.36 4.70 -6.17
CA TYR A 311 -24.66 4.46 -5.54
C TYR A 311 -25.62 5.64 -5.71
N VAL A 312 -25.12 6.88 -5.54
CA VAL A 312 -25.96 8.09 -5.58
C VAL A 312 -26.02 8.76 -6.96
N ASN A 313 -25.28 8.23 -7.94
CA ASN A 313 -25.16 8.74 -9.30
C ASN A 313 -24.66 10.20 -9.37
N CYS A 314 -23.50 10.40 -8.77
CA CYS A 314 -22.58 11.51 -9.04
C CYS A 314 -21.15 10.95 -9.19
#